data_AF-A0A3D4NHB0-F1
#
_entry.id   AF-A0A3D4NHB0-F1
#
_cell.length_a   1.000
_cell.length_b   1.000
_cell.length_c   1.000
_cell.angle_alpha   90.00
_cell.angle_beta   90.00
_cell.angle_gamma   90.00
#
_symmetry.space_group_name_H-M   'P 1'
#
loop_
_entity.id
_entity.type
_entity.pdbx_description
1 polymer ?
#
loop_
_entity_poly.entity_id
_entity_poly.type
_entity_poly.pdbx_seq_one_letter_code
_entity_poly.pdbx_strand_id
1 'polypeptide(L)'
;IITADSAGGMVDIHDRRPVTLSPELAREWLDPATPKERAEQMVIHQGEPTEAFEWFKVDRAIGNVRNQGPDLIRPIDPETPGNDLF
;
A
#
# COMPACT_ATOMS: atom_id res chain seq x y z
N ILE A 1 3.78 1.27 -10.60
CA ILE A 1 2.85 0.48 -9.76
C ILE A 1 1.45 0.73 -10.29
N ILE A 2 0.64 -0.32 -10.50
CA ILE A 2 -0.78 -0.18 -10.90
C ILE A 2 -1.57 0.26 -9.66
N THR A 3 -2.48 1.21 -9.83
CA THR A 3 -3.29 1.75 -8.73
C THR A 3 -4.78 1.60 -8.99
N ALA A 4 -5.56 1.56 -7.91
CA ALA A 4 -7.01 1.61 -7.89
C ALA A 4 -7.48 2.72 -6.93
N ASP A 5 -8.76 3.06 -6.97
CA ASP A 5 -9.34 3.98 -5.99
C ASP A 5 -9.26 3.36 -4.59
N SER A 6 -8.99 4.21 -3.61
CA SER A 6 -9.09 3.83 -2.21
C SER A 6 -10.56 3.55 -1.85
N ALA A 7 -10.76 2.61 -0.92
CA ALA A 7 -12.06 2.26 -0.38
C ALA A 7 -11.94 2.13 1.14
N GLY A 8 -13.05 2.21 1.88
CA GLY A 8 -13.05 2.06 3.35
C GLY A 8 -12.15 3.08 4.06
N GLY A 9 -11.53 2.68 5.17
CA GLY A 9 -10.70 3.56 6.01
C GLY A 9 -9.41 4.09 5.35
N MET A 10 -9.05 3.64 4.15
CA MET A 10 -7.93 4.21 3.39
C MET A 10 -8.28 5.58 2.78
N VAL A 11 -9.55 5.87 2.51
CA VAL A 11 -9.98 7.13 1.89
C VAL A 11 -9.58 8.35 2.74
N ASP A 12 -9.53 8.18 4.07
CA ASP A 12 -9.09 9.20 5.01
C ASP A 12 -7.57 9.48 4.94
N ILE A 13 -6.79 8.61 4.31
CA ILE A 13 -5.33 8.71 4.15
C ILE A 13 -4.97 9.24 2.75
N HIS A 14 -5.53 8.64 1.69
CA HIS A 14 -5.27 9.04 0.30
C HIS A 14 -6.37 8.52 -0.64
N ASP A 15 -6.61 9.21 -1.76
CA ASP A 15 -7.61 8.85 -2.77
C ASP A 15 -7.26 7.61 -3.62
N ARG A 16 -6.00 7.15 -3.61
CA ARG A 16 -5.51 6.05 -4.44
C ARG A 16 -4.70 5.06 -3.61
N ARG A 17 -4.77 3.78 -4.00
CA ARG A 17 -4.01 2.68 -3.40
C ARG A 17 -3.33 1.82 -4.47
N PRO A 18 -2.22 1.14 -4.15
CA PRO A 18 -1.69 0.10 -5.03
C PRO A 18 -2.69 -1.06 -5.18
N VAL A 19 -2.72 -1.68 -6.35
CA VAL A 19 -3.34 -3.00 -6.52
C VAL A 19 -2.37 -4.04 -5.96
N THR A 20 -2.74 -4.64 -4.82
CA THR A 20 -2.00 -5.74 -4.21
C THR A 20 -2.63 -7.06 -4.66
N LEU A 21 -1.81 -8.05 -5.01
CA LEU A 21 -2.26 -9.39 -5.38
C LEU A 21 -1.86 -10.38 -4.29
N SER A 22 -2.68 -11.42 -4.09
CA SER A 22 -2.27 -12.58 -3.32
C SER A 22 -1.02 -13.23 -3.93
N PRO A 23 -0.23 -14.02 -3.17
CA PRO A 23 0.95 -14.67 -3.72
C PRO A 23 0.65 -15.56 -4.95
N GLU A 24 -0.50 -16.21 -4.98
CA GLU A 24 -0.94 -17.08 -6.09
C GLU A 24 -1.19 -16.26 -7.35
N LEU A 25 -1.94 -15.16 -7.23
CA LEU A 25 -2.20 -14.24 -8.33
C LEU A 25 -0.92 -13.52 -8.77
N ALA A 26 -0.01 -13.18 -7.86
CA ALA A 26 1.26 -12.57 -8.22
C ALA A 26 2.12 -13.51 -9.10
N ARG A 27 2.11 -14.81 -8.83
CA ARG A 27 2.80 -15.81 -9.67
C ARG A 27 2.17 -15.91 -11.06
N GLU A 28 0.84 -15.96 -11.13
CA GLU A 28 0.12 -15.96 -12.41
C GLU A 28 0.36 -14.68 -13.21
N TRP A 29 0.39 -13.53 -12.54
CA TRP A 29 0.66 -12.23 -13.17
C TRP A 29 2.04 -12.15 -13.83
N LEU A 30 3.03 -12.83 -13.24
CA LEU A 30 4.41 -12.86 -13.73
C LEU A 30 4.64 -13.91 -14.82
N ASP A 31 3.73 -14.86 -15.02
CA ASP A 31 3.86 -15.91 -16.03
C ASP A 31 3.68 -15.31 -17.45
N PRO A 32 4.70 -15.36 -18.32
CA PRO A 32 4.58 -14.86 -19.69
C PRO A 32 3.51 -15.58 -20.53
N ALA A 33 3.06 -16.76 -20.12
CA ALA A 33 1.97 -17.50 -20.77
C ALA A 33 0.57 -16.95 -20.38
N THR A 34 0.47 -16.11 -19.35
CA THR A 34 -0.79 -15.53 -18.92
C THR A 34 -1.34 -14.58 -19.99
N PRO A 35 -2.55 -14.82 -20.52
CA PRO A 35 -3.17 -13.91 -21.48
C PRO A 35 -3.38 -12.51 -20.89
N LYS A 36 -3.27 -11.47 -21.73
CA LYS A 36 -3.42 -10.08 -21.27
C LYS A 36 -4.78 -9.83 -20.63
N GLU A 37 -5.83 -10.40 -21.22
CA GLU A 37 -7.20 -10.28 -20.75
C GLU A 37 -7.34 -10.90 -19.35
N ARG A 38 -6.64 -12.01 -19.08
CA ARG A 38 -6.61 -12.62 -17.73
C ARG A 38 -5.91 -11.69 -16.74
N ALA A 39 -4.78 -11.12 -17.11
CA ALA A 39 -4.04 -10.18 -16.27
C ALA A 39 -4.91 -8.94 -15.94
N GLU A 40 -5.64 -8.40 -16.91
CA GLU A 40 -6.60 -7.30 -16.70
C GLU A 40 -7.69 -7.70 -15.70
N GLN A 41 -8.30 -8.88 -15.84
CA GLN A 41 -9.32 -9.36 -14.89
C GLN A 41 -8.79 -9.47 -13.46
N MET A 42 -7.52 -9.84 -13.28
CA MET A 42 -6.90 -9.94 -11.96
C MET A 42 -6.82 -8.57 -11.28
N VAL A 43 -6.32 -7.55 -11.98
CA VAL A 43 -6.11 -6.23 -11.38
C VAL A 43 -7.39 -5.41 -11.23
N ILE A 44 -8.43 -5.68 -12.03
CA ILE A 44 -9.72 -5.00 -11.91
C ILE A 44 -10.58 -5.62 -10.80
N HIS A 45 -10.57 -6.95 -10.66
CA HIS A 45 -11.59 -7.65 -9.84
C HIS A 45 -11.03 -8.49 -8.69
N GLN A 46 -9.73 -8.80 -8.68
CA GLN A 46 -9.15 -9.81 -7.78
C GLN A 46 -7.97 -9.29 -6.95
N GLY A 47 -7.76 -7.96 -6.94
CA GLY A 47 -6.83 -7.36 -5.98
C GLY A 47 -7.32 -7.53 -4.55
N GLU A 48 -6.37 -7.57 -3.60
CA GLU A 48 -6.68 -7.68 -2.18
C GLU A 48 -7.61 -6.53 -1.74
N PRO A 49 -8.65 -6.85 -0.94
CA PRO A 49 -9.60 -5.87 -0.47
C PRO A 49 -8.96 -4.97 0.60
N THR A 50 -9.52 -3.79 0.83
CA THR A 50 -8.94 -2.84 1.79
C THR A 50 -8.93 -3.39 3.22
N GLU A 51 -9.90 -4.24 3.55
CA GLU A 51 -10.06 -4.89 4.86
C GLU A 51 -8.94 -5.89 5.18
N ALA A 52 -8.13 -6.30 4.19
CA ALA A 52 -6.95 -7.13 4.41
C ALA A 52 -5.74 -6.35 4.95
N PHE A 53 -5.87 -5.03 5.14
CA PHE A 53 -4.77 -4.15 5.53
C PHE A 53 -5.12 -3.32 6.76
N GLU A 54 -4.07 -2.93 7.47
CA GLU A 54 -4.10 -2.01 8.60
C GLU A 54 -3.14 -0.84 8.33
N TRP A 55 -3.42 0.30 8.95
CA TRP A 55 -2.63 1.52 8.77
C TRP A 55 -2.28 2.12 10.12
N PHE A 56 -1.06 2.63 10.19
CA PHE A 56 -0.53 3.26 11.38
C PHE A 56 0.15 4.56 10.98
N LYS A 57 -0.04 5.60 11.80
CA LYS A 57 0.73 6.84 11.67
C LYS A 57 2.19 6.52 12.00
N VAL A 58 3.12 7.05 11.21
CA VAL A 58 4.57 6.93 11.42
C VAL A 58 5.22 8.31 11.51
N ASP A 59 6.47 8.36 11.97
CA ASP A 59 7.22 9.60 12.09
C ASP A 59 7.48 10.26 10.71
N ARG A 60 7.48 11.60 10.67
CA ARG A 60 7.69 12.39 9.44
C ARG A 60 9.06 12.18 8.81
N ALA A 61 10.05 11.67 9.55
CA ALA A 61 11.36 11.32 9.04
C ALA A 61 11.32 10.38 7.82
N ILE A 62 10.25 9.59 7.63
CA ILE A 62 10.03 8.76 6.43
C ILE A 62 10.03 9.58 5.13
N GLY A 63 9.67 10.87 5.18
CA GLY A 63 9.62 11.75 4.01
C GLY A 63 10.99 12.12 3.44
N ASN A 64 12.09 11.90 4.18
CA ASN A 64 13.45 12.14 3.70
C ASN A 64 14.10 10.83 3.25
N VAL A 65 14.28 10.66 1.94
CA VAL A 65 14.82 9.45 1.30
C VAL A 65 16.22 9.02 1.76
N ARG A 66 16.97 9.91 2.42
CA ARG A 66 18.28 9.57 3.01
C ARG A 66 18.15 8.70 4.26
N ASN A 67 16.99 8.72 4.91
CA ASN A 67 16.71 7.89 6.07
C ASN A 67 16.32 6.48 5.60
N GLN A 68 16.98 5.44 6.11
CA GLN A 68 16.75 4.03 5.73
C GLN A 68 16.65 3.10 6.95
N GLY A 69 16.40 3.68 8.14
CA GLY A 69 16.36 2.94 9.40
C GLY A 69 15.06 2.13 9.56
N PRO A 70 15.09 1.03 10.33
CA PRO A 70 13.90 0.21 10.58
C PRO A 70 12.82 0.94 11.40
N ASP A 71 13.19 2.02 12.10
CA ASP A 71 12.26 2.83 12.88
C ASP A 71 11.24 3.59 12.02
N LEU A 72 11.52 3.76 10.73
CA LEU A 72 10.68 4.57 9.83
C LEU A 72 9.28 3.98 9.56
N ILE A 73 9.09 2.68 9.82
CA ILE A 73 7.79 2.01 9.70
C ILE A 73 7.16 1.70 11.06
N ARG A 74 7.82 2.08 12.17
CA ARG A 74 7.25 1.86 13.50
C ARG A 74 6.09 2.82 13.74
N PRO A 75 4.93 2.34 14.21
CA PRO A 75 3.84 3.21 14.62
C PRO A 75 4.29 4.22 15.66
N ILE A 76 3.85 5.47 15.52
CA ILE A 76 3.93 6.45 16.59
C ILE A 76 2.60 6.50 17.34
N ASP A 77 2.68 6.79 18.64
CA ASP A 77 1.49 7.02 19.44
C ASP A 77 0.78 8.29 18.90
N PRO A 78 -0.52 8.25 18.54
CA PRO A 78 -1.24 9.41 18.00
C PRO A 78 -1.20 10.64 18.92
N GLU A 79 -0.97 10.45 20.22
CA GLU A 79 -0.84 11.50 21.24
C GLU A 79 0.58 12.03 21.43
N THR A 80 1.59 11.40 20.83
CA THR A 80 2.95 11.97 20.80
C THR A 80 2.97 13.07 19.75
N PRO A 81 3.21 14.35 20.14
CA PRO A 81 3.41 15.41 19.15
C PRO A 81 4.54 14.95 18.23
N GLY A 82 4.27 14.95 16.93
CA GLY A 82 5.34 14.78 15.94
C GLY A 82 6.44 15.80 16.30
N ASN A 83 7.70 15.41 16.17
CA ASN A 83 8.80 16.33 16.48
C ASN A 83 8.72 17.51 15.50
N ASP A 84 8.00 18.56 15.88
CA ASP A 84 7.71 19.78 15.10
C ASP A 84 8.94 20.70 15.06
N LEU A 85 10.10 20.11 14.77
CA LEU A 85 11.35 20.82 14.60
C LEU A 85 11.62 21.08 13.11
N PHE A 86 10.63 21.60 12.37
CA PHE A 86 10.80 22.38 11.13
C PHE A 86 9.56 23.23 10.85
#